data_AF-A0A7Y5DUX0-F1
#
_entry.id   AF-A0A7Y5DUX0-F1
#
_cell.length_a   1.000
_cell.length_b   1.000
_cell.length_c   1.000
_cell.angle_alpha   90.00
_cell.angle_beta   90.00
_cell.angle_gamma   90.00
#
_symmetry.space_group_name_H-M   'P 1'
#
loop_
_entity.id
_entity.type
_entity.pdbx_description
1 polymer ?
#
loop_
_entity_poly.entity_id
_entity_poly.type
_entity_poly.pdbx_seq_one_letter_code
_entity_poly.pdbx_strand_id
1 'polypeptide(L)' 'FLAQGGMVYLEMADPKINLHVNLDATQKAGVRISARVLKLAIIFKP' A
#
# COMPACT_ATOMS: atom_id res chain seq x y z
N PHE A 1 3.38 1.19 -10.67
CA PHE A 1 3.56 0.29 -9.52
C PHE A 1 2.31 -0.56 -9.25
N LEU A 2 1.15 0.03 -8.92
CA LEU A 2 -0.10 -0.72 -8.69
C LEU A 2 -0.52 -1.57 -9.91
N ALA A 3 -0.42 -1.00 -11.11
CA ALA A 3 -0.65 -1.71 -12.38
C ALA A 3 0.40 -2.78 -12.73
N GLN A 4 1.51 -2.86 -11.99
CA GLN A 4 2.59 -3.84 -12.20
C GLN A 4 2.59 -4.94 -11.11
N GLY A 5 1.54 -5.01 -10.29
CA GLY A 5 1.44 -5.99 -9.20
C GLY A 5 2.23 -5.64 -7.94
N GLY A 6 2.71 -4.40 -7.83
CA GLY A 6 3.42 -3.94 -6.64
C GLY A 6 2.52 -3.90 -5.39
N MET A 7 3.06 -4.35 -4.26
CA MET A 7 2.33 -4.45 -2.98
C MET A 7 2.33 -3.15 -2.17
N VAL A 8 3.47 -2.46 -2.09
CA VAL A 8 3.65 -1.24 -1.28
C VAL A 8 4.48 -0.21 -2.03
N TYR A 9 3.99 1.03 -2.12
CA TYR A 9 4.69 2.15 -2.78
C TYR A 9 4.69 3.38 -1.88
N LEU A 10 5.79 4.13 -1.90
CA LEU A 10 5.93 5.40 -1.19
C LEU A 10 5.86 6.54 -2.20
N GLU A 11 4.91 7.45 -2.00
CA GLU A 11 4.79 8.69 -2.75
C GLU A 11 5.23 9.85 -1.87
N MET A 12 6.13 10.70 -2.37
CA MET A 12 6.39 11.99 -1.76
C MET A 12 5.38 13.02 -2.30
N ALA A 13 4.52 13.50 -1.43
CA ALA A 13 3.68 14.67 -1.66
C ALA A 13 4.12 15.75 -0.66
N ASP A 14 5.16 16.50 -1.03
CA ASP A 14 5.89 17.45 -0.18
C ASP A 14 4.93 18.32 0.69
N PRO A 15 5.06 18.32 2.05
CA PRO A 15 6.10 17.75 2.91
C PRO A 15 5.76 16.37 3.53
N LYS A 16 4.88 15.59 2.90
CA LYS A 16 4.38 14.31 3.43
C LYS A 16 4.82 13.12 2.58
N ILE A 17 4.99 11.98 3.24
CA ILE A 17 5.16 10.69 2.58
C ILE A 17 3.83 9.94 2.70
N ASN A 18 3.25 9.59 1.56
CA ASN A 18 2.07 8.73 1.49
C ASN A 18 2.51 7.29 1.27
N LEU A 19 2.06 6.40 2.15
CA LEU A 19 2.24 4.97 2.00
C LEU A 19 1.04 4.40 1.24
N HIS A 20 1.25 3.89 0.03
CA HIS A 20 0.20 3.21 -0.74
C HIS A 20 0.31 1.71 -0.57
N VAL A 21 -0.81 1.06 -0.23
CA VAL A 21 -0.87 -0.40 -0.06
C VAL A 21 -1.89 -0.99 -1.02
N ASN A 22 -1.47 -1.98 -1.79
CA ASN A 22 -2.34 -2.81 -2.62
C ASN A 22 -2.82 -4.02 -1.82
N LEU A 23 -4.07 -3.96 -1.35
CA LEU A 23 -4.64 -5.04 -0.54
C LEU A 23 -4.78 -6.36 -1.31
N ASP A 24 -5.12 -6.31 -2.60
CA ASP A 24 -5.27 -7.51 -3.42
C ASP A 24 -3.93 -8.23 -3.63
N ALA A 25 -2.90 -7.49 -4.01
CA ALA A 25 -1.56 -8.05 -4.21
C ALA A 25 -0.97 -8.63 -2.91
N THR A 26 -1.18 -7.94 -1.79
CA THR A 26 -0.67 -8.39 -0.48
C THR A 26 -1.39 -9.65 0.03
N GLN A 27 -2.71 -9.74 -0.18
CA GLN A 27 -3.49 -10.94 0.13
C GLN A 27 -3.09 -12.13 -0.73
N LYS A 28 -2.94 -11.94 -2.05
CA LYS A 28 -2.49 -12.99 -2.98
C LYS A 28 -1.10 -13.52 -2.64
N ALA A 29 -0.22 -12.65 -2.15
CA ALA A 29 1.12 -13.04 -1.69
C ALA A 29 1.12 -13.67 -0.27
N GLY A 30 -0.03 -13.77 0.41
CA GLY A 30 -0.11 -14.27 1.78
C GLY A 30 0.52 -13.35 2.83
N VAL A 31 0.79 -12.09 2.47
CA VAL A 31 1.44 -11.11 3.35
C VAL A 31 0.38 -10.50 4.28
N ARG A 32 0.63 -10.58 5.58
CA ARG A 32 -0.21 -9.94 6.60
C ARG A 32 0.33 -8.56 6.93
N ILE A 33 -0.47 -7.54 6.67
CA ILE A 33 -0.14 -6.16 7.02
C ILE A 33 -0.80 -5.82 8.35
N SER A 34 -0.01 -5.25 9.27
CA SER A 34 -0.52 -4.76 10.55
C SER A 34 -1.60 -3.69 10.34
N ALA A 35 -2.70 -3.77 11.09
CA ALA A 35 -3.75 -2.77 11.08
C ALA A 35 -3.23 -1.34 11.38
N ARG A 36 -2.12 -1.21 12.12
CA ARG A 36 -1.49 0.09 12.39
C ARG A 36 -0.86 0.69 11.14
N VAL A 37 -0.27 -0.15 10.29
CA VAL A 37 0.29 0.28 9.00
C VAL A 37 -0.83 0.69 8.06
N LEU A 38 -1.94 -0.05 8.04
CA LEU A 38 -3.11 0.31 7.23
C LEU A 38 -3.75 1.64 7.65
N LYS A 39 -3.67 2.02 8.93
CA LYS A 39 -4.12 3.35 9.40
C LYS A 39 -3.27 4.50 8.88
N LEU A 40 -2.01 4.23 8.52
CA LEU A 40 -1.09 5.22 7.96
C LEU A 40 -1.10 5.20 6.42
N ALA A 41 -1.67 4.16 5.82
CA ALA A 41 -1.63 3.94 4.39
C ALA A 41 -2.85 4.51 3.67
N ILE A 42 -2.63 5.01 2.46
CA ILE A 42 -3.65 5.17 1.44
C ILE A 42 -3.90 3.78 0.85
N ILE A 43 -5.13 3.30 1.01
CA ILE A 43 -5.53 1.97 0.57
C ILE A 43 -5.98 2.06 -0.89
N PHE A 44 -5.27 1.35 -1.77
CA PHE A 44 -5.72 1.20 -3.15
C PHE A 44 -6.70 0.03 -3.26
N LYS A 45 -7.90 0.32 -3.75
CA LYS A 45 -8.88 -0.66 -4.21
C LYS A 45 -9.17 -0.35 -5.67
N PRO A 46 -8.89 -1.26 -6.62
CA PRO A 46 -9.29 -1.08 -8.02
C PRO A 46 -10.81 -1.03 -8.16
#